data_AF-A0A3C1PLC1-F1
#
_entry.id   AF-A0A3C1PLC1-F1
#
_cell.length_a   1.000
_cell.length_b   1.000
_cell.length_c   1.000
_cell.angle_alpha   90.00
_cell.angle_beta   90.00
_cell.angle_gamma   90.00
#
_symmetry.space_group_name_H-M   'P 1'
#
loop_
_entity.id
_entity.type
_entity.pdbx_description
1 polymer ?
#
loop_
_entity_poly.entity_id
_entity_poly.type
_entity_poly.pdbx_seq_one_letter_code
_entity_poly.pdbx_strand_id
1 'polypeptide(L)'
;MDVTLKGAITDTDGSIKSLSIDWGDNDLNNFTTLDYAKIAQTHTYKTPGNYVISLTATDNLDEISTAKYVIKVDYKETSLMNIKQSMFKTSPGEYLILTINLHTYQELRQNEKFVIITDLIGKMDIDFVAIQECAQNKASVITTGIIRTDNMALIIANQLKQKYNADYNFVWNWAHYGWDVWEEGIAVLSKHTVQSTDQRYISSNLSNTNIASRKAIYASYSVNGEVFNIFSAHTHWRTSETDQEQNRQINSIKQMVTEKQLNNAASLSIVCGDFNGNPTDYTPWNEGYNTMTQSGEYIDTFLAANPDANTRPALSKYFTVSGSFPGRIDYIFMKSNSKFKVINSQIVLSPEIAGIVSDHYGVLTKIQLIPPTRNVLHSR
;
A
#
# COMPACT_ATOMS: atom_id res chain seq x y z
N MET A 1 -0.13 -9.17 18.27
CA MET A 1 1.34 -9.05 18.44
C MET A 1 1.71 -9.93 19.61
N ASP A 2 2.39 -11.04 19.33
CA ASP A 2 2.57 -12.09 20.32
C ASP A 2 3.79 -11.84 21.19
N VAL A 3 3.60 -11.95 22.50
CA VAL A 3 4.66 -11.88 23.50
C VAL A 3 4.67 -13.19 24.25
N THR A 4 5.82 -13.86 24.28
CA THR A 4 6.01 -15.09 25.05
C THR A 4 6.91 -14.83 26.26
N LEU A 5 6.36 -15.04 27.45
CA LEU A 5 7.12 -15.11 28.70
C LEU A 5 7.71 -16.50 28.84
N LYS A 6 9.03 -16.58 29.10
CA LYS A 6 9.73 -17.82 29.41
C LYS A 6 10.55 -17.66 30.69
N GLY A 7 10.53 -18.65 31.57
CA GLY A 7 11.31 -18.58 32.81
C GLY A 7 11.00 -19.72 33.77
N ALA A 8 11.45 -19.55 35.01
CA ALA A 8 11.18 -20.44 36.12
C ALA A 8 10.77 -19.63 37.35
N ILE A 9 9.92 -20.20 38.19
CA ILE A 9 9.60 -19.72 39.53
C ILE A 9 10.04 -20.81 40.50
N THR A 10 10.83 -20.42 41.49
CA THR A 10 11.39 -21.32 42.50
C THR A 10 10.96 -20.87 43.88
N ASP A 11 10.73 -21.84 44.74
CA ASP A 11 10.47 -21.68 46.16
C ASP A 11 11.61 -22.41 46.90
N THR A 12 12.19 -21.75 47.91
CA THR A 12 13.34 -22.28 48.66
C THR A 12 12.96 -23.13 49.86
N ASP A 13 11.75 -22.99 50.37
CA ASP A 13 11.25 -23.66 51.57
C ASP A 13 9.93 -24.43 51.34
N GLY A 14 9.46 -24.47 50.09
CA GLY A 14 8.25 -25.20 49.76
C GLY A 14 8.02 -25.47 48.26
N SER A 15 6.76 -25.36 47.86
CA SER A 15 6.30 -25.51 46.49
C SER A 15 5.36 -24.38 46.08
N ILE A 16 5.41 -24.03 44.79
CA ILE A 16 4.51 -23.02 44.22
C ILE A 16 3.08 -23.56 44.13
N LYS A 17 2.13 -22.82 44.71
CA LYS A 17 0.70 -23.12 44.70
C LYS A 17 0.00 -22.53 43.49
N SER A 18 0.33 -21.30 43.09
CA SER A 18 -0.29 -20.66 41.94
C SER A 18 0.55 -19.55 41.32
N LEU A 19 0.22 -19.21 40.07
CA LEU A 19 0.77 -18.07 39.33
C LEU A 19 -0.38 -17.29 38.68
N SER A 20 -0.37 -15.98 38.84
CA SER A 20 -1.21 -15.04 38.12
C SER A 20 -0.34 -14.18 37.20
N ILE A 21 -0.73 -14.02 35.94
CA ILE A 21 -0.08 -13.16 34.96
C ILE A 21 -1.09 -12.11 34.49
N ASP A 22 -0.86 -10.86 34.88
CA ASP A 22 -1.53 -9.68 34.33
C ASP A 22 -0.70 -9.16 33.16
N TRP A 23 -1.28 -9.14 31.96
CA TRP A 23 -0.59 -8.74 30.74
C TRP A 23 -0.54 -7.22 30.55
N GLY A 24 -1.19 -6.45 31.43
CA GLY A 24 -1.20 -4.99 31.39
C GLY A 24 -2.15 -4.39 30.36
N ASP A 25 -3.02 -5.19 29.73
CA ASP A 25 -4.05 -4.78 28.78
C ASP A 25 -5.48 -5.18 29.21
N ASN A 26 -5.66 -5.40 30.51
CA ASN A 26 -6.87 -5.93 31.19
C ASN A 26 -7.12 -7.43 30.99
N ASP A 27 -6.19 -8.16 30.38
CA ASP A 27 -6.23 -9.62 30.35
C ASP A 27 -5.38 -10.21 31.50
N LEU A 28 -5.98 -11.15 32.23
CA LEU A 28 -5.40 -11.83 33.39
C LEU A 28 -5.50 -13.34 33.19
N ASN A 29 -4.40 -14.06 33.37
CA ASN A 29 -4.39 -15.52 33.38
C ASN A 29 -3.93 -16.07 34.73
N ASN A 30 -4.66 -17.05 35.25
CA ASN A 30 -4.34 -17.71 36.53
C ASN A 30 -4.05 -19.19 36.28
N PHE A 31 -3.03 -19.70 36.96
CA PHE A 31 -2.50 -21.04 36.76
C PHE A 31 -2.21 -21.73 38.10
N THR A 32 -2.71 -22.95 38.27
CA THR A 32 -2.50 -23.77 39.48
C THR A 32 -1.81 -25.10 39.19
N THR A 33 -1.51 -25.40 37.92
CA THR A 33 -1.02 -26.71 37.47
C THR A 33 0.11 -26.61 36.44
N LEU A 34 0.83 -25.49 36.38
CA LEU A 34 1.97 -25.34 35.46
C LEU A 34 3.21 -26.07 35.98
N ASP A 35 4.09 -26.45 35.05
CA ASP A 35 5.49 -26.72 35.39
C ASP A 35 6.19 -25.39 35.70
N TYR A 36 6.23 -25.04 36.99
CA TYR A 36 6.81 -23.78 37.46
C TYR A 36 8.33 -23.70 37.25
N ALA A 37 9.03 -24.82 37.01
CA ALA A 37 10.43 -24.81 36.64
C ALA A 37 10.66 -24.44 35.16
N LYS A 38 9.61 -24.48 34.33
CA LYS A 38 9.67 -24.17 32.89
C LYS A 38 8.37 -23.56 32.39
N ILE A 39 8.19 -22.29 32.70
CA ILE A 39 7.06 -21.49 32.25
C ILE A 39 7.29 -21.07 30.80
N ALA A 40 6.26 -21.22 29.97
CA ALA A 40 6.18 -20.67 28.62
C ALA A 40 4.73 -20.26 28.34
N GLN A 41 4.42 -18.97 28.49
CA GLN A 41 3.07 -18.43 28.27
C GLN A 41 3.11 -17.36 27.19
N THR A 42 2.14 -17.39 26.28
CA THR A 42 2.04 -16.44 25.15
C THR A 42 0.75 -15.65 25.25
N HIS A 43 0.85 -14.34 25.01
CA HIS A 43 -0.28 -13.43 24.90
C HIS A 43 -0.23 -12.62 23.62
N THR A 44 -1.39 -12.28 23.08
CA THR A 44 -1.53 -11.53 21.83
C THR A 44 -2.13 -10.16 22.10
N TYR A 45 -1.31 -9.13 22.07
CA TYR A 45 -1.78 -7.75 22.20
C TYR A 45 -2.49 -7.28 20.92
N LYS A 46 -3.56 -6.51 21.11
CA LYS A 46 -4.39 -5.93 20.04
C LYS A 46 -3.84 -4.62 19.49
N THR A 47 -3.21 -3.81 20.35
CA THR A 47 -2.66 -2.50 20.02
C THR A 47 -1.17 -2.43 20.36
N PRO A 48 -0.36 -1.68 19.60
CA PRO A 48 1.00 -1.39 19.99
C PRO A 48 0.99 -0.46 21.21
N GLY A 49 2.01 -0.54 22.05
CA GLY A 49 2.09 0.25 23.27
C GLY A 49 3.17 -0.23 24.23
N ASN A 50 3.34 0.53 25.31
CA ASN A 50 4.13 0.07 26.45
C ASN A 50 3.18 -0.60 27.44
N TYR A 51 3.48 -1.85 27.78
CA TYR A 51 2.69 -2.65 28.70
C TYR A 51 3.52 -3.04 29.91
N VAL A 52 2.88 -3.08 31.08
CA VAL A 52 3.50 -3.56 32.32
C VAL A 52 2.92 -4.93 32.63
N ILE A 53 3.67 -5.97 32.31
CA ILE A 53 3.30 -7.33 32.67
C ILE A 53 3.64 -7.55 34.15
N SER A 54 2.67 -8.01 34.95
CA SER A 54 2.87 -8.34 36.36
C SER A 54 2.65 -9.84 36.58
N LEU A 55 3.64 -10.53 37.14
CA LEU A 55 3.55 -11.93 37.53
C LEU A 55 3.46 -11.99 39.05
N THR A 56 2.41 -12.63 39.58
CA THR A 56 2.21 -12.81 41.02
C THR A 56 2.18 -14.30 41.33
N ALA A 57 3.17 -14.78 42.06
CA ALA A 57 3.26 -16.17 42.51
C ALA A 57 2.81 -16.28 43.96
N THR A 58 2.12 -17.37 44.29
CA THR A 58 1.76 -17.73 45.66
C THR A 58 2.30 -19.13 45.95
N ASP A 59 2.96 -19.31 47.09
CA ASP A 59 3.49 -20.59 47.53
C ASP A 59 2.49 -21.42 48.36
N ASN A 60 2.93 -22.56 48.89
CA ASN A 60 2.11 -23.43 49.73
C ASN A 60 1.92 -22.92 51.17
N LEU A 61 2.57 -21.82 51.56
CA LEU A 61 2.42 -21.11 52.83
C LEU A 61 1.60 -19.82 52.68
N ASP A 62 1.02 -19.60 51.50
CA ASP A 62 0.26 -18.40 51.13
C ASP A 62 1.10 -17.10 51.10
N GLU A 63 2.43 -17.20 51.03
CA GLU A 63 3.29 -16.04 50.75
C GLU A 63 3.19 -15.64 49.28
N ILE A 64 3.30 -14.34 49.02
CA ILE A 64 3.10 -13.75 47.69
C ILE A 64 4.34 -12.99 47.26
N SER A 65 4.80 -13.26 46.04
CA SER A 65 5.85 -12.50 45.39
C SER A 65 5.38 -11.99 44.03
N THR A 66 5.77 -10.76 43.68
CA THR A 66 5.41 -10.12 42.41
C THR A 66 6.64 -9.64 41.64
N ALA A 67 6.72 -9.99 40.36
CA ALA A 67 7.69 -9.45 39.41
C ALA A 67 6.97 -8.62 38.33
N LYS A 68 7.60 -7.54 37.87
CA LYS A 68 7.04 -6.66 36.82
C LYS A 68 8.03 -6.47 35.68
N TYR A 69 7.52 -6.49 34.45
CA TYR A 69 8.29 -6.23 33.23
C TYR A 69 7.61 -5.16 32.40
N VAL A 70 8.37 -4.12 32.03
CA VAL A 70 7.91 -3.13 31.05
C VAL A 70 8.35 -3.61 29.68
N ILE A 71 7.40 -3.85 28.79
CA ILE A 71 7.67 -4.24 27.42
C ILE A 71 7.11 -3.21 26.44
N LYS A 72 7.82 -2.97 25.35
CA LYS A 72 7.27 -2.28 24.19
C LYS A 72 6.74 -3.33 23.23
N VAL A 73 5.42 -3.34 23.03
CA VAL A 73 4.78 -4.17 22.01
C VAL A 73 4.56 -3.31 20.78
N ASP A 74 5.03 -3.80 19.64
CA ASP A 74 4.89 -3.13 18.36
C ASP A 74 4.60 -4.17 17.28
N TYR A 75 4.17 -3.71 16.10
CA TYR A 75 4.03 -4.60 14.96
C TYR A 75 5.39 -5.10 14.49
N LYS A 76 5.44 -6.32 13.95
CA LYS A 76 6.67 -6.86 13.39
C LYS A 76 7.10 -6.01 12.19
N GLU A 77 8.36 -5.56 12.22
CA GLU A 77 8.97 -4.84 11.09
C GLU A 77 8.85 -5.61 9.78
N THR A 78 8.45 -4.93 8.71
CA THR A 78 8.41 -5.50 7.37
C THR A 78 9.82 -5.82 6.88
N SER A 79 10.02 -7.04 6.39
CA SER A 79 11.26 -7.47 5.76
C SER A 79 11.31 -7.03 4.29
N LEU A 80 12.47 -6.51 3.86
CA LEU A 80 12.76 -6.18 2.46
C LEU A 80 13.62 -7.24 1.75
N MET A 81 13.87 -8.39 2.38
CA MET A 81 14.83 -9.40 1.88
C MET A 81 14.58 -9.85 0.43
N ASN A 82 13.32 -9.89 0.01
CA ASN A 82 12.92 -10.37 -1.33
C ASN A 82 12.62 -9.22 -2.32
N ILE A 83 12.90 -7.98 -1.95
CA ILE A 83 12.91 -6.86 -2.90
C ILE A 83 14.17 -6.98 -3.76
N LYS A 84 14.03 -6.94 -5.09
CA LYS A 84 15.16 -7.03 -6.03
C LYS A 84 16.17 -5.91 -5.71
N GLN A 85 17.46 -6.23 -5.66
CA GLN A 85 18.51 -5.25 -5.34
C GLN A 85 18.48 -4.02 -6.26
N SER A 86 18.10 -4.21 -7.53
CA SER A 86 17.97 -3.12 -8.50
C SER A 86 16.75 -2.21 -8.25
N MET A 87 15.90 -2.47 -7.25
CA MET A 87 14.83 -1.55 -6.83
C MET A 87 15.32 -0.47 -5.87
N PHE A 88 16.45 -0.68 -5.18
CA PHE A 88 17.01 0.34 -4.30
C PHE A 88 17.58 1.49 -5.13
N LYS A 89 17.34 2.72 -4.68
CA LYS A 89 17.90 3.93 -5.30
C LYS A 89 19.39 4.03 -4.97
N THR A 90 20.18 4.32 -5.99
CA THR A 90 21.63 4.47 -5.97
C THR A 90 22.08 5.87 -6.41
N SER A 91 21.17 6.68 -6.94
CA SER A 91 21.45 8.06 -7.36
C SER A 91 20.22 8.98 -7.20
N PRO A 92 20.41 10.31 -7.09
CA PRO A 92 19.32 11.28 -6.96
C PRO A 92 18.36 11.37 -8.16
N GLY A 93 18.76 10.82 -9.32
CA GLY A 93 17.93 10.78 -10.53
C GLY A 93 17.04 9.54 -10.64
N GLU A 94 16.99 8.70 -9.61
CA GLU A 94 16.12 7.52 -9.56
C GLU A 94 14.90 7.77 -8.66
N TYR A 95 13.74 7.30 -9.10
CA TYR A 95 12.47 7.53 -8.42
C TYR A 95 11.69 6.23 -8.31
N LEU A 96 10.98 6.05 -7.20
CA LEU A 96 10.14 4.90 -6.93
C LEU A 96 8.66 5.27 -6.94
N ILE A 97 7.87 4.47 -7.65
CA ILE A 97 6.42 4.62 -7.78
C ILE A 97 5.77 3.31 -7.33
N LEU A 98 4.85 3.41 -6.38
CA LEU A 98 4.03 2.29 -5.90
C LEU A 98 2.58 2.52 -6.31
N THR A 99 1.90 1.46 -6.76
CA THR A 99 0.43 1.42 -6.79
C THR A 99 -0.08 0.25 -5.97
N ILE A 100 -1.19 0.46 -5.24
CA ILE A 100 -1.81 -0.56 -4.40
C ILE A 100 -3.32 -0.26 -4.20
N ASN A 101 -4.16 -1.28 -4.42
CA ASN A 101 -5.55 -1.30 -3.98
C ASN A 101 -5.60 -1.79 -2.51
N LEU A 102 -6.35 -1.11 -1.63
CA LEU A 102 -6.42 -1.38 -0.17
C LEU A 102 -7.72 -2.07 0.30
N HIS A 103 -8.60 -2.43 -0.63
CA HIS A 103 -9.79 -3.22 -0.35
C HIS A 103 -10.70 -2.67 0.76
N THR A 104 -10.88 -1.35 0.81
CA THR A 104 -11.99 -0.68 1.51
C THR A 104 -12.33 -1.25 2.90
N TYR A 105 -11.34 -1.41 3.77
CA TYR A 105 -11.48 -1.90 5.15
C TYR A 105 -12.04 -3.34 5.29
N GLN A 106 -11.98 -4.15 4.23
CA GLN A 106 -12.42 -5.55 4.23
C GLN A 106 -11.35 -6.52 4.77
N GLU A 107 -10.16 -6.01 5.05
CA GLU A 107 -9.01 -6.81 5.41
C GLU A 107 -8.96 -7.13 6.92
N LEU A 108 -8.77 -8.41 7.25
CA LEU A 108 -8.45 -8.80 8.63
C LEU A 108 -7.13 -8.16 9.08
N ARG A 109 -7.06 -7.77 10.36
CA ARG A 109 -5.87 -7.15 10.97
C ARG A 109 -5.43 -5.86 10.25
N GLN A 110 -6.38 -5.02 9.84
CA GLN A 110 -6.16 -3.80 9.07
C GLN A 110 -4.99 -2.91 9.59
N ASN A 111 -4.89 -2.71 10.91
CA ASN A 111 -3.83 -1.87 11.47
C ASN A 111 -2.42 -2.45 11.23
N GLU A 112 -2.26 -3.77 11.30
CA GLU A 112 -0.99 -4.45 10.96
C GLU A 112 -0.64 -4.20 9.49
N LYS A 113 -1.64 -4.24 8.60
CA LYS A 113 -1.48 -4.02 7.17
C LYS A 113 -1.07 -2.59 6.83
N PHE A 114 -1.61 -1.59 7.53
CA PHE A 114 -1.12 -0.21 7.42
C PHE A 114 0.35 -0.08 7.83
N VAL A 115 0.79 -0.79 8.87
CA VAL A 115 2.21 -0.78 9.25
C VAL A 115 3.07 -1.43 8.19
N ILE A 116 2.62 -2.53 7.59
CA ILE A 116 3.37 -3.20 6.51
C ILE A 116 3.57 -2.24 5.32
N ILE A 117 2.50 -1.55 4.90
CA ILE A 117 2.53 -0.55 3.83
C ILE A 117 3.47 0.61 4.19
N THR A 118 3.32 1.15 5.39
CA THR A 118 4.15 2.25 5.91
C THR A 118 5.63 1.87 5.91
N ASP A 119 5.97 0.66 6.34
CA ASP A 119 7.35 0.19 6.35
C ASP A 119 7.94 0.04 4.96
N LEU A 120 7.17 -0.50 4.01
CA LEU A 120 7.63 -0.59 2.63
C LEU A 120 7.93 0.81 2.08
N ILE A 121 7.00 1.77 2.27
CA ILE A 121 7.16 3.16 1.80
C ILE A 121 8.36 3.83 2.46
N GLY A 122 8.46 3.77 3.79
CA GLY A 122 9.50 4.45 4.56
C GLY A 122 10.90 3.86 4.33
N LYS A 123 11.04 2.54 4.36
CA LYS A 123 12.35 1.87 4.20
C LYS A 123 12.88 1.94 2.76
N MET A 124 11.99 1.95 1.76
CA MET A 124 12.38 2.10 0.35
C MET A 124 12.47 3.57 -0.09
N ASP A 125 12.07 4.52 0.75
CA ASP A 125 12.06 5.95 0.45
C ASP A 125 11.22 6.27 -0.83
N ILE A 126 10.03 5.67 -0.94
CA ILE A 126 9.18 5.72 -2.14
C ILE A 126 8.72 7.14 -2.44
N ASP A 127 8.86 7.59 -3.69
CA ASP A 127 8.59 8.99 -4.06
C ASP A 127 7.10 9.28 -4.27
N PHE A 128 6.39 8.35 -4.90
CA PHE A 128 4.98 8.50 -5.25
C PHE A 128 4.21 7.21 -4.97
N VAL A 129 3.04 7.33 -4.33
CA VAL A 129 2.17 6.20 -4.01
C VAL A 129 0.77 6.50 -4.52
N ALA A 130 0.26 5.68 -5.45
CA ALA A 130 -1.11 5.74 -5.92
C ALA A 130 -1.94 4.66 -5.22
N ILE A 131 -3.02 5.07 -4.57
CA ILE A 131 -3.82 4.19 -3.72
C ILE A 131 -5.24 4.12 -4.27
N GLN A 132 -5.76 2.91 -4.43
CA GLN A 132 -7.15 2.63 -4.81
C GLN A 132 -7.88 1.98 -3.64
N GLU A 133 -9.21 2.07 -3.63
CA GLU A 133 -10.04 1.60 -2.51
C GLU A 133 -9.56 2.17 -1.15
N CYS A 134 -9.01 3.37 -1.22
CA CYS A 134 -8.53 4.15 -0.10
C CYS A 134 -9.75 4.74 0.58
N ALA A 135 -10.29 4.06 1.57
CA ALA A 135 -11.59 4.40 2.11
C ALA A 135 -11.54 5.23 3.41
N GLN A 136 -12.71 5.71 3.82
CA GLN A 136 -13.00 6.22 5.15
C GLN A 136 -14.46 5.92 5.53
N ASN A 137 -14.79 5.78 6.81
CA ASN A 137 -16.17 5.49 7.21
C ASN A 137 -17.01 6.76 7.22
N LYS A 138 -18.19 6.76 6.60
CA LYS A 138 -19.07 7.95 6.53
C LYS A 138 -19.50 8.51 7.90
N ALA A 139 -19.43 7.70 8.96
CA ALA A 139 -19.77 8.09 10.33
C ALA A 139 -18.56 8.61 11.14
N SER A 140 -17.34 8.43 10.64
CA SER A 140 -16.13 8.87 11.34
C SER A 140 -16.00 10.39 11.38
N VAL A 141 -15.32 10.89 12.41
CA VAL A 141 -15.14 12.32 12.66
C VAL A 141 -14.33 12.96 11.54
N ILE A 142 -14.79 14.10 11.02
CA ILE A 142 -14.03 14.88 10.04
C ILE A 142 -12.87 15.59 10.74
N THR A 143 -11.66 15.43 10.19
CA THR A 143 -10.45 16.13 10.66
C THR A 143 -10.27 17.46 9.94
N THR A 144 -10.30 17.46 8.60
CA THR A 144 -10.10 18.64 7.77
C THR A 144 -10.75 18.46 6.40
N GLY A 145 -11.49 19.47 5.93
CA GLY A 145 -12.19 19.39 4.65
C GLY A 145 -13.17 18.22 4.63
N ILE A 146 -12.92 17.24 3.74
CA ILE A 146 -13.70 16.00 3.63
C ILE A 146 -13.00 14.80 4.28
N ILE A 147 -11.80 14.96 4.84
CA ILE A 147 -11.00 13.86 5.36
C ILE A 147 -11.47 13.50 6.76
N ARG A 148 -11.65 12.20 7.02
CA ARG A 148 -12.05 11.67 8.33
C ARG A 148 -10.86 11.07 9.08
N THR A 149 -11.02 10.89 10.39
CA THR A 149 -9.98 10.38 11.30
C THR A 149 -9.45 9.00 10.91
N ASP A 150 -10.29 8.21 10.25
CA ASP A 150 -10.00 6.87 9.76
C ASP A 150 -9.73 6.83 8.25
N ASN A 151 -9.42 7.95 7.61
CA ASN A 151 -9.00 7.91 6.22
C ASN A 151 -7.70 7.13 6.06
N MET A 152 -7.68 6.12 5.17
CA MET A 152 -6.51 5.25 5.01
C MET A 152 -5.23 6.01 4.63
N ALA A 153 -5.33 7.00 3.73
CA ALA A 153 -4.19 7.83 3.33
C ALA A 153 -3.67 8.69 4.49
N LEU A 154 -4.58 9.23 5.31
CA LEU A 154 -4.22 9.96 6.54
C LEU A 154 -3.48 9.07 7.53
N ILE A 155 -3.96 7.84 7.76
CA ILE A 155 -3.32 6.88 8.67
C ILE A 155 -1.91 6.57 8.20
N ILE A 156 -1.72 6.23 6.91
CA ILE A 156 -0.42 5.91 6.35
C ILE A 156 0.53 7.12 6.45
N ALA A 157 0.09 8.33 6.08
CA ALA A 157 0.90 9.54 6.18
C ALA A 157 1.34 9.84 7.63
N ASN A 158 0.43 9.70 8.59
CA ASN A 158 0.75 9.89 10.01
C ASN A 158 1.74 8.83 10.53
N GLN A 159 1.59 7.57 10.14
CA GLN A 159 2.52 6.51 10.51
C GLN A 159 3.91 6.74 9.91
N LEU A 160 4.00 7.22 8.66
CA LEU A 160 5.27 7.59 8.02
C LEU A 160 5.99 8.71 8.80
N LYS A 161 5.25 9.73 9.22
CA LYS A 161 5.80 10.81 10.05
C LYS A 161 6.27 10.29 11.40
N GLN A 162 5.46 9.49 12.09
CA GLN A 162 5.78 8.99 13.42
C GLN A 162 6.95 8.02 13.43
N LYS A 163 7.02 7.10 12.46
CA LYS A 163 8.01 6.01 12.44
C LYS A 163 9.31 6.38 11.73
N TYR A 164 9.22 7.14 10.64
CA TYR A 164 10.36 7.45 9.78
C TYR A 164 10.72 8.94 9.73
N ASN A 165 10.01 9.80 10.48
CA ASN A 165 10.12 11.26 10.39
C ASN A 165 9.99 11.78 8.94
N ALA A 166 9.19 11.08 8.12
CA ALA A 166 9.00 11.39 6.72
C ALA A 166 7.64 12.06 6.52
N ASP A 167 7.64 13.33 6.13
CA ASP A 167 6.41 14.10 5.87
C ASP A 167 5.87 13.79 4.48
N TYR A 168 4.87 12.90 4.42
CA TYR A 168 4.11 12.64 3.20
C TYR A 168 2.83 13.47 3.20
N ASN A 169 2.62 14.24 2.14
CA ASN A 169 1.32 14.84 1.84
C ASN A 169 0.50 13.88 1.00
N PHE A 170 -0.81 14.13 0.94
CA PHE A 170 -1.70 13.37 0.08
C PHE A 170 -2.85 14.21 -0.46
N VAL A 171 -3.35 13.76 -1.60
CA VAL A 171 -4.59 14.23 -2.21
C VAL A 171 -5.52 13.04 -2.26
N TRP A 172 -6.75 13.21 -1.79
CA TRP A 172 -7.75 12.15 -1.71
C TRP A 172 -9.13 12.64 -2.14
N ASN A 173 -9.86 11.77 -2.81
CA ASN A 173 -11.29 11.96 -3.05
C ASN A 173 -11.98 10.59 -3.22
N TRP A 174 -13.30 10.57 -3.14
CA TRP A 174 -14.09 9.36 -3.21
C TRP A 174 -15.10 9.40 -4.36
N ALA A 175 -15.45 8.23 -4.85
CA ALA A 175 -16.28 8.08 -6.05
C ALA A 175 -17.72 7.66 -5.69
N HIS A 176 -17.88 6.70 -4.78
CA HIS A 176 -19.15 6.14 -4.35
C HIS A 176 -19.07 5.48 -2.97
N TYR A 177 -20.22 5.04 -2.45
CA TYR A 177 -20.31 4.27 -1.22
C TYR A 177 -20.05 2.78 -1.47
N GLY A 178 -19.09 2.19 -0.74
CA GLY A 178 -18.91 0.75 -0.59
C GLY A 178 -19.71 0.22 0.61
N TRP A 179 -20.50 -0.83 0.40
CA TRP A 179 -21.39 -1.44 1.43
C TRP A 179 -22.22 -0.41 2.22
N ASP A 180 -22.63 0.68 1.56
CA ASP A 180 -23.35 1.83 2.12
C ASP A 180 -22.68 2.57 3.29
N VAL A 181 -21.49 2.17 3.74
CA VAL A 181 -20.84 2.69 4.96
C VAL A 181 -19.51 3.36 4.64
N TRP A 182 -18.80 2.87 3.63
CA TRP A 182 -17.47 3.35 3.28
C TRP A 182 -17.55 4.35 2.14
N GLU A 183 -16.95 5.52 2.31
CA GLU A 183 -16.67 6.43 1.21
C GLU A 183 -15.43 5.86 0.46
N GLU A 184 -15.67 5.03 -0.57
CA GLU A 184 -14.62 4.37 -1.35
C GLU A 184 -13.93 5.39 -2.26
N GLY A 185 -12.62 5.53 -2.09
CA GLY A 185 -11.86 6.56 -2.77
C GLY A 185 -10.49 6.15 -3.28
N ILE A 186 -9.81 7.17 -3.79
CA ILE A 186 -8.51 7.09 -4.44
C ILE A 186 -7.62 8.18 -3.89
N ALA A 187 -6.32 7.89 -3.77
CA ALA A 187 -5.33 8.82 -3.27
C ALA A 187 -4.07 8.87 -4.13
N VAL A 188 -3.37 9.99 -4.05
CA VAL A 188 -1.94 10.07 -4.36
C VAL A 188 -1.22 10.58 -3.10
N LEU A 189 -0.23 9.83 -2.62
CA LEU A 189 0.68 10.18 -1.53
C LEU A 189 2.06 10.53 -2.12
N SER A 190 2.73 11.55 -1.56
CA SER A 190 4.11 11.84 -1.88
C SER A 190 4.82 12.61 -0.77
N LYS A 191 6.14 12.42 -0.65
CA LYS A 191 7.00 13.27 0.18
C LYS A 191 7.38 14.59 -0.49
N HIS A 192 7.08 14.75 -1.78
CA HIS A 192 7.40 15.94 -2.55
C HIS A 192 6.27 16.96 -2.44
N THR A 193 6.58 18.25 -2.53
CA THR A 193 5.55 19.30 -2.39
C THR A 193 4.59 19.31 -3.59
N VAL A 194 3.29 19.28 -3.31
CA VAL A 194 2.23 19.38 -4.31
C VAL A 194 2.23 20.76 -4.96
N GLN A 195 2.17 20.80 -6.29
CA GLN A 195 2.04 22.05 -7.07
C GLN A 195 0.62 22.30 -7.54
N SER A 196 -0.06 21.25 -8.02
CA SER A 196 -1.46 21.33 -8.46
C SER A 196 -2.15 19.98 -8.33
N THR A 197 -3.46 20.03 -8.12
CA THR A 197 -4.31 18.85 -7.91
C THR A 197 -5.56 18.94 -8.78
N ASP A 198 -6.16 17.79 -9.11
CA ASP A 198 -7.44 17.71 -9.81
C ASP A 198 -8.08 16.35 -9.52
N GLN A 199 -9.40 16.26 -9.59
CA GLN A 199 -10.16 15.03 -9.40
C GLN A 199 -11.40 15.06 -10.28
N ARG A 200 -11.69 13.95 -10.94
CA ARG A 200 -12.79 13.88 -11.91
C ARG A 200 -13.42 12.51 -11.89
N TYR A 201 -14.74 12.48 -12.12
CA TYR A 201 -15.37 11.26 -12.57
C TYR A 201 -14.85 10.91 -13.97
N ILE A 202 -14.51 9.65 -14.15
CA ILE A 202 -14.07 9.06 -15.43
C ILE A 202 -15.14 8.15 -16.02
N SER A 203 -16.12 7.75 -15.20
CA SER A 203 -17.29 6.98 -15.59
C SER A 203 -18.40 7.85 -16.18
N SER A 204 -19.31 7.22 -16.92
CA SER A 204 -20.57 7.84 -17.35
C SER A 204 -21.52 8.13 -16.17
N ASN A 205 -21.47 7.30 -15.12
CA ASN A 205 -22.18 7.56 -13.88
C ASN A 205 -21.40 8.53 -12.96
N LEU A 206 -22.13 9.42 -12.29
CA LEU A 206 -21.57 10.44 -11.39
C LEU A 206 -22.17 10.37 -9.98
N SER A 207 -23.07 9.41 -9.72
CA SER A 207 -23.76 9.28 -8.44
C SER A 207 -22.90 8.56 -7.41
N ASN A 208 -22.78 9.14 -6.22
CA ASN A 208 -22.06 8.51 -5.12
C ASN A 208 -22.78 7.27 -4.53
N THR A 209 -24.01 6.98 -4.93
CA THR A 209 -24.74 5.76 -4.54
C THR A 209 -24.66 4.66 -5.61
N ASN A 210 -23.92 4.88 -6.69
CA ASN A 210 -23.75 3.90 -7.76
C ASN A 210 -22.30 3.42 -7.82
N ILE A 211 -22.09 2.12 -7.67
CA ILE A 211 -20.77 1.46 -7.68
C ILE A 211 -20.02 1.59 -9.02
N ALA A 212 -20.73 1.89 -10.12
CA ALA A 212 -20.15 2.18 -11.42
C ALA A 212 -19.52 3.58 -11.50
N SER A 213 -19.82 4.47 -10.54
CA SER A 213 -19.20 5.79 -10.48
C SER A 213 -17.74 5.67 -10.07
N ARG A 214 -16.83 5.99 -10.98
CA ARG A 214 -15.39 5.87 -10.80
C ARG A 214 -14.72 7.22 -11.01
N LYS A 215 -13.66 7.48 -10.24
CA LYS A 215 -12.86 8.69 -10.35
C LYS A 215 -11.42 8.38 -10.75
N ALA A 216 -10.76 9.40 -11.29
CA ALA A 216 -9.31 9.53 -11.28
C ALA A 216 -8.92 10.78 -10.49
N ILE A 217 -7.79 10.71 -9.81
CA ILE A 217 -7.21 11.82 -9.05
C ILE A 217 -5.79 12.09 -9.54
N TYR A 218 -5.41 13.36 -9.52
CA TYR A 218 -4.16 13.86 -10.04
C TYR A 218 -3.48 14.76 -9.02
N ALA A 219 -2.15 14.63 -8.93
CA ALA A 219 -1.28 15.58 -8.27
C ALA A 219 0.00 15.77 -9.08
N SER A 220 0.49 17.01 -9.12
CA SER A 220 1.79 17.34 -9.72
C SER A 220 2.80 17.76 -8.69
N TYR A 221 4.06 17.45 -8.98
CA TYR A 221 5.19 17.66 -8.11
C TYR A 221 6.38 18.15 -8.92
N SER A 222 7.17 19.07 -8.37
CA SER A 222 8.48 19.40 -8.91
C SER A 222 9.57 18.74 -8.09
N VAL A 223 10.40 17.95 -8.74
CA VAL A 223 11.47 17.18 -8.10
C VAL A 223 12.72 17.30 -8.96
N ASN A 224 13.79 17.83 -8.38
CA ASN A 224 15.09 18.00 -9.06
C ASN A 224 15.01 18.71 -10.42
N GLY A 225 14.13 19.71 -10.55
CA GLY A 225 13.94 20.47 -11.79
C GLY A 225 13.06 19.80 -12.85
N GLU A 226 12.57 18.60 -12.59
CA GLU A 226 11.59 17.91 -13.43
C GLU A 226 10.18 18.02 -12.82
N VAL A 227 9.15 17.90 -13.65
CA VAL A 227 7.74 17.91 -13.21
C VAL A 227 7.14 16.53 -13.41
N PHE A 228 6.59 15.98 -12.33
CA PHE A 228 5.92 14.69 -12.29
C PHE A 228 4.43 14.91 -12.12
N ASN A 229 3.64 14.31 -13.01
CA ASN A 229 2.19 14.26 -12.96
C ASN A 229 1.79 12.83 -12.58
N ILE A 230 1.29 12.64 -11.37
CA ILE A 230 0.90 11.33 -10.86
C ILE A 230 -0.62 11.22 -10.83
N PHE A 231 -1.14 10.16 -11.43
CA PHE A 231 -2.57 9.85 -11.44
C PHE A 231 -2.81 8.53 -10.71
N SER A 232 -3.84 8.50 -9.86
CA SER A 232 -4.42 7.27 -9.32
C SER A 232 -5.81 7.09 -9.91
N ALA A 233 -6.11 5.91 -10.42
CA ALA A 233 -7.40 5.56 -11.00
C ALA A 233 -7.84 4.17 -10.54
N HIS A 234 -9.15 3.99 -10.39
CA HIS A 234 -9.78 2.68 -10.20
C HIS A 234 -10.91 2.60 -11.22
N THR A 235 -10.77 1.76 -12.25
CA THR A 235 -11.80 1.62 -13.29
C THR A 235 -12.76 0.49 -12.94
N HIS A 236 -13.97 0.54 -13.50
CA HIS A 236 -14.97 -0.48 -13.24
C HIS A 236 -14.54 -1.87 -13.75
N TRP A 237 -15.14 -2.93 -13.18
CA TRP A 237 -14.98 -4.28 -13.67
C TRP A 237 -15.57 -4.43 -15.07
N ARG A 238 -14.78 -5.01 -15.99
CA ARG A 238 -15.04 -5.01 -17.43
C ARG A 238 -16.47 -5.36 -17.83
N THR A 239 -17.03 -6.40 -17.21
CA THR A 239 -18.32 -6.98 -17.58
C THR A 239 -19.46 -6.54 -16.67
N SER A 240 -19.24 -5.58 -15.76
CA SER A 240 -20.26 -5.17 -14.78
C SER A 240 -21.27 -4.16 -15.33
N GLU A 241 -20.92 -3.41 -16.37
CA GLU A 241 -21.82 -2.44 -17.02
C GLU A 241 -21.98 -2.79 -18.51
N THR A 242 -21.11 -2.24 -19.35
CA THR A 242 -20.94 -2.64 -20.74
C THR A 242 -19.46 -2.78 -21.01
N ASP A 243 -19.07 -3.66 -21.92
CA ASP A 243 -17.65 -3.82 -22.29
C ASP A 243 -16.99 -2.53 -22.79
N GLN A 244 -17.77 -1.51 -23.21
CA GLN A 244 -17.27 -0.20 -23.65
C GLN A 244 -17.02 0.81 -22.52
N GLU A 245 -17.65 0.64 -21.35
CA GLU A 245 -17.56 1.63 -20.28
C GLU A 245 -16.13 1.72 -19.72
N GLN A 246 -15.35 0.62 -19.71
CA GLN A 246 -13.93 0.66 -19.33
C GLN A 246 -13.14 1.52 -20.28
N ASN A 247 -13.36 1.29 -21.58
CA ASN A 247 -12.62 1.97 -22.63
C ASN A 247 -12.92 3.47 -22.57
N ARG A 248 -14.17 3.87 -22.27
CA ARG A 248 -14.53 5.28 -21.99
C ARG A 248 -13.78 5.82 -20.77
N GLN A 249 -13.74 5.07 -19.67
CA GLN A 249 -13.03 5.48 -18.45
C GLN A 249 -11.53 5.70 -18.72
N ILE A 250 -10.89 4.77 -19.42
CA ILE A 250 -9.48 4.86 -19.81
C ILE A 250 -9.23 6.05 -20.75
N ASN A 251 -10.11 6.28 -21.73
CA ASN A 251 -10.00 7.45 -22.61
C ASN A 251 -10.17 8.76 -21.85
N SER A 252 -11.06 8.81 -20.85
CA SER A 252 -11.23 9.99 -19.99
C SER A 252 -9.97 10.27 -19.15
N ILE A 253 -9.29 9.22 -18.67
CA ILE A 253 -7.99 9.34 -18.01
C ILE A 253 -6.94 9.90 -18.99
N LYS A 254 -6.83 9.35 -20.21
CA LYS A 254 -5.87 9.82 -21.23
C LYS A 254 -6.13 11.27 -21.64
N GLN A 255 -7.39 11.68 -21.71
CA GLN A 255 -7.77 13.08 -21.92
C GLN A 255 -7.28 13.95 -20.77
N MET A 256 -7.52 13.55 -19.52
CA MET A 256 -7.05 14.28 -18.34
C MET A 256 -5.52 14.42 -18.35
N VAL A 257 -4.77 13.36 -18.68
CA VAL A 257 -3.31 13.41 -18.84
C VAL A 257 -2.90 14.45 -19.89
N THR A 258 -3.55 14.43 -21.04
CA THR A 258 -3.27 15.36 -22.15
C THR A 258 -3.47 16.82 -21.72
N GLU A 259 -4.58 17.10 -21.05
CA GLU A 259 -4.88 18.45 -20.53
C GLU A 259 -3.85 18.95 -19.51
N LYS A 260 -3.37 18.07 -18.61
CA LYS A 260 -2.36 18.45 -17.61
C LYS A 260 -0.98 18.68 -18.21
N GLN A 261 -0.70 18.15 -19.39
CA GLN A 261 0.55 18.39 -20.11
C GLN A 261 0.51 19.63 -21.03
N LEU A 262 -0.65 20.25 -21.28
CA LEU A 262 -0.75 21.39 -22.21
C LEU A 262 0.17 22.55 -21.84
N ASN A 263 0.34 22.84 -20.54
CA ASN A 263 1.18 23.94 -20.07
C ASN A 263 2.64 23.52 -19.80
N ASN A 264 2.95 22.23 -19.86
CA ASN A 264 4.29 21.71 -19.67
C ASN A 264 4.46 20.36 -20.37
N ALA A 265 4.71 20.40 -21.68
CA ALA A 265 4.87 19.20 -22.51
C ALA A 265 6.08 18.33 -22.11
N ALA A 266 7.04 18.87 -21.35
CA ALA A 266 8.20 18.13 -20.85
C ALA A 266 7.91 17.32 -19.58
N SER A 267 6.78 17.56 -18.91
CA SER A 267 6.40 16.86 -17.68
C SER A 267 6.21 15.35 -17.92
N LEU A 268 6.65 14.54 -16.95
CA LEU A 268 6.44 13.09 -16.96
C LEU A 268 5.08 12.77 -16.35
N SER A 269 4.19 12.15 -17.13
CA SER A 269 2.90 11.67 -16.63
C SER A 269 2.94 10.16 -16.39
N ILE A 270 2.50 9.75 -15.20
CA ILE A 270 2.43 8.36 -14.77
C ILE A 270 1.02 8.09 -14.26
N VAL A 271 0.34 7.11 -14.86
CA VAL A 271 -1.00 6.69 -14.51
C VAL A 271 -0.95 5.34 -13.82
N CYS A 272 -1.40 5.31 -12.58
CA CYS A 272 -1.33 4.14 -11.72
C CYS A 272 -2.73 3.68 -11.32
N GLY A 273 -2.89 2.38 -11.09
CA GLY A 273 -3.99 1.85 -10.30
C GLY A 273 -4.55 0.53 -10.77
N ASP A 274 -5.75 0.24 -10.30
CA ASP A 274 -6.54 -0.94 -10.64
C ASP A 274 -7.42 -0.64 -11.87
N PHE A 275 -7.09 -1.28 -12.98
CA PHE A 275 -7.78 -1.12 -14.25
C PHE A 275 -8.78 -2.23 -14.52
N ASN A 276 -8.93 -3.22 -13.62
CA ASN A 276 -9.87 -4.34 -13.77
C ASN A 276 -9.87 -4.98 -15.18
N GLY A 277 -8.71 -4.97 -15.83
CA GLY A 277 -8.51 -5.35 -17.22
C GLY A 277 -7.23 -6.17 -17.32
N ASN A 278 -7.26 -7.28 -18.04
CA ASN A 278 -6.15 -8.22 -18.10
C ASN A 278 -5.37 -8.03 -19.40
N PRO A 279 -4.03 -8.19 -19.40
CA PRO A 279 -3.22 -8.01 -20.60
C PRO A 279 -3.15 -9.35 -21.36
N THR A 280 -4.32 -9.89 -21.70
CA THR A 280 -4.53 -11.23 -22.31
C THR A 280 -4.81 -11.11 -23.82
N ASP A 281 -4.84 -12.23 -24.53
CA ASP A 281 -5.25 -12.32 -25.94
C ASP A 281 -6.77 -12.51 -26.11
N TYR A 282 -7.53 -12.60 -25.01
CA TYR A 282 -8.98 -12.85 -25.00
C TYR A 282 -9.82 -11.59 -24.85
N THR A 283 -10.72 -11.37 -25.80
CA THR A 283 -11.82 -10.41 -25.73
C THR A 283 -12.93 -10.92 -24.80
N PRO A 284 -13.61 -10.05 -24.04
CA PRO A 284 -13.42 -8.58 -23.96
C PRO A 284 -12.35 -8.15 -22.95
N TRP A 285 -11.72 -9.08 -22.22
CA TRP A 285 -10.86 -8.79 -21.07
C TRP A 285 -9.61 -7.95 -21.39
N ASN A 286 -9.14 -8.00 -22.63
CA ASN A 286 -7.94 -7.30 -23.08
C ASN A 286 -8.18 -5.90 -23.63
N GLU A 287 -9.41 -5.51 -23.97
CA GLU A 287 -9.59 -4.26 -24.71
C GLU A 287 -9.33 -3.03 -23.82
N GLY A 288 -9.56 -3.12 -22.50
CA GLY A 288 -9.22 -2.04 -21.57
C GLY A 288 -7.72 -1.79 -21.56
N TYR A 289 -6.93 -2.84 -21.36
CA TYR A 289 -5.48 -2.78 -21.46
C TYR A 289 -5.00 -2.25 -22.83
N ASN A 290 -5.61 -2.72 -23.92
CA ASN A 290 -5.28 -2.25 -25.27
C ASN A 290 -5.65 -0.77 -25.50
N THR A 291 -6.76 -0.29 -24.91
CA THR A 291 -7.17 1.13 -24.99
C THR A 291 -6.08 2.06 -24.44
N MET A 292 -5.38 1.61 -23.38
CA MET A 292 -4.24 2.34 -22.82
C MET A 292 -2.99 2.20 -23.69
N THR A 293 -2.63 0.99 -24.10
CA THR A 293 -1.27 0.67 -24.58
C THR A 293 -1.10 0.60 -26.11
N GLN A 294 -2.15 0.30 -26.88
CA GLN A 294 -2.04 -0.04 -28.30
C GLN A 294 -1.45 1.09 -29.17
N SER A 295 -1.63 2.34 -28.76
CA SER A 295 -1.05 3.51 -29.45
C SER A 295 0.46 3.65 -29.31
N GLY A 296 1.09 2.94 -28.36
CA GLY A 296 2.50 3.14 -27.99
C GLY A 296 2.78 4.42 -27.18
N GLU A 297 1.76 5.21 -26.87
CA GLU A 297 1.90 6.44 -26.06
C GLU A 297 2.25 6.13 -24.60
N TYR A 298 1.79 4.99 -24.08
CA TYR A 298 2.00 4.56 -22.69
C TYR A 298 2.80 3.27 -22.64
N ILE A 299 3.80 3.26 -21.76
CA ILE A 299 4.64 2.11 -21.45
C ILE A 299 4.05 1.42 -20.21
N ASP A 300 3.65 0.15 -20.33
CA ASP A 300 3.45 -0.72 -19.17
C ASP A 300 4.83 -0.98 -18.53
N THR A 301 5.07 -0.36 -17.39
CA THR A 301 6.40 -0.42 -16.74
C THR A 301 6.74 -1.81 -16.24
N PHE A 302 5.74 -2.63 -15.91
CA PHE A 302 5.98 -3.99 -15.48
C PHE A 302 6.34 -4.91 -16.63
N LEU A 303 5.61 -4.81 -17.76
CA LEU A 303 5.95 -5.53 -18.98
C LEU A 303 7.33 -5.14 -19.51
N ALA A 304 7.68 -3.85 -19.45
CA ALA A 304 9.00 -3.37 -19.87
C ALA A 304 10.15 -4.02 -19.07
N ALA A 305 9.93 -4.31 -17.79
CA ALA A 305 10.91 -4.98 -16.92
C ALA A 305 10.82 -6.51 -16.94
N ASN A 306 9.67 -7.07 -17.32
CA ASN A 306 9.36 -8.50 -17.30
C ASN A 306 8.64 -8.86 -18.62
N PRO A 307 9.36 -9.12 -19.73
CA PRO A 307 8.77 -9.27 -21.07
C PRO A 307 7.79 -10.43 -21.24
N ASP A 308 7.78 -11.41 -20.32
CA ASP A 308 6.83 -12.53 -20.29
C ASP A 308 5.61 -12.29 -19.38
N ALA A 309 5.40 -11.05 -18.93
CA ALA A 309 4.32 -10.70 -17.99
C ALA A 309 2.91 -10.78 -18.57
N ASN A 310 2.75 -10.56 -19.87
CA ASN A 310 1.44 -10.53 -20.52
C ASN A 310 1.07 -11.93 -20.97
N THR A 311 0.42 -12.66 -20.08
CA THR A 311 -0.10 -14.01 -20.31
C THR A 311 -1.53 -14.10 -19.80
N ARG A 312 -2.25 -15.13 -20.25
CA ARG A 312 -3.61 -15.41 -19.78
C ARG A 312 -3.59 -15.71 -18.28
N PRO A 313 -4.62 -15.33 -17.50
CA PRO A 313 -4.66 -15.58 -16.05
C PRO A 313 -4.38 -17.04 -15.64
N ALA A 314 -4.92 -18.02 -16.37
CA ALA A 314 -4.69 -19.45 -16.11
C ALA A 314 -3.23 -19.92 -16.33
N LEU A 315 -2.41 -19.11 -17.02
CA LEU A 315 -1.00 -19.37 -17.29
C LEU A 315 -0.09 -18.33 -16.61
N SER A 316 -0.68 -17.41 -15.84
CA SER A 316 0.05 -16.26 -15.37
C SER A 316 1.02 -16.63 -14.26
N LYS A 317 2.27 -16.21 -14.43
CA LYS A 317 3.30 -16.25 -13.37
C LYS A 317 3.29 -14.99 -12.52
N TYR A 318 2.64 -13.94 -13.01
CA TYR A 318 2.60 -12.62 -12.39
C TYR A 318 1.15 -12.22 -12.22
N PHE A 319 0.76 -11.98 -10.98
CA PHE A 319 -0.58 -11.54 -10.69
C PHE A 319 -0.56 -10.48 -9.61
N THR A 320 -1.48 -9.54 -9.76
CA THR A 320 -1.64 -8.42 -8.82
C THR A 320 -2.85 -8.61 -7.94
N VAL A 321 -3.53 -9.76 -8.05
CA VAL A 321 -4.69 -10.16 -7.24
C VAL A 321 -4.57 -11.61 -6.84
N SER A 322 -4.98 -11.92 -5.61
CA SER A 322 -5.10 -13.30 -5.13
C SER A 322 -6.32 -14.01 -5.73
N GLY A 323 -6.31 -15.36 -5.77
CA GLY A 323 -7.46 -16.16 -6.23
C GLY A 323 -7.13 -17.25 -7.25
N SER A 324 -8.15 -17.92 -7.78
CA SER A 324 -8.02 -19.14 -8.60
C SER A 324 -7.58 -18.90 -10.06
N PHE A 325 -7.80 -17.70 -10.60
CA PHE A 325 -7.32 -17.30 -11.93
C PHE A 325 -6.65 -15.93 -11.83
N PRO A 326 -5.55 -15.83 -11.07
CA PRO A 326 -5.00 -14.55 -10.69
C PRO A 326 -4.28 -13.96 -11.92
N GLY A 327 -4.70 -12.76 -12.31
CA GLY A 327 -4.13 -12.02 -13.44
C GLY A 327 -3.45 -10.74 -12.99
N ARG A 328 -2.93 -9.98 -13.96
CA ARG A 328 -2.49 -8.60 -13.74
C ARG A 328 -3.65 -7.68 -14.08
N ILE A 329 -4.11 -6.92 -13.10
CA ILE A 329 -5.11 -5.86 -13.33
C ILE A 329 -4.65 -4.51 -12.75
N ASP A 330 -3.56 -4.50 -11.99
CA ASP A 330 -2.95 -3.31 -11.43
C ASP A 330 -1.72 -2.90 -12.23
N TYR A 331 -1.65 -1.63 -12.61
CA TYR A 331 -0.64 -1.15 -13.55
C TYR A 331 -0.03 0.17 -13.12
N ILE A 332 1.22 0.37 -13.53
CA ILE A 332 1.88 1.67 -13.59
C ILE A 332 2.19 1.90 -15.07
N PHE A 333 1.39 2.75 -15.71
CA PHE A 333 1.57 3.19 -17.09
C PHE A 333 2.34 4.50 -17.12
N MET A 334 3.54 4.49 -17.68
CA MET A 334 4.35 5.70 -17.87
C MET A 334 4.11 6.23 -19.28
N LYS A 335 3.62 7.47 -19.42
CA LYS A 335 3.55 8.11 -20.73
C LYS A 335 4.97 8.29 -21.27
N SER A 336 5.18 7.91 -22.52
CA SER A 336 6.48 7.96 -23.20
C SER A 336 7.13 9.34 -23.05
N ASN A 337 8.36 9.36 -22.53
CA ASN A 337 9.14 10.57 -22.27
C ASN A 337 10.62 10.25 -22.44
N SER A 338 11.31 10.98 -23.33
CA SER A 338 12.71 10.70 -23.69
C SER A 338 13.71 10.95 -22.57
N LYS A 339 13.33 11.69 -21.53
CA LYS A 339 14.17 11.93 -20.35
C LYS A 339 14.17 10.77 -19.36
N PHE A 340 13.20 9.86 -19.42
CA PHE A 340 13.05 8.84 -18.39
C PHE A 340 13.06 7.43 -18.99
N LYS A 341 13.62 6.49 -18.24
CA LYS A 341 13.57 5.06 -18.55
C LYS A 341 13.12 4.25 -17.34
N VAL A 342 12.43 3.15 -17.61
CA VAL A 342 12.12 2.12 -16.61
C VAL A 342 13.40 1.34 -16.32
N ILE A 343 13.76 1.21 -15.04
CA ILE A 343 14.90 0.40 -14.60
C ILE A 343 14.45 -1.00 -14.23
N ASN A 344 13.39 -1.09 -13.43
CA ASN A 344 12.83 -2.36 -13.00
C ASN A 344 11.40 -2.15 -12.46
N SER A 345 10.65 -3.23 -12.37
CA SER A 345 9.32 -3.27 -11.78
C SER A 345 9.07 -4.64 -11.15
N GLN A 346 8.45 -4.64 -9.98
CA GLN A 346 8.27 -5.83 -9.14
C GLN A 346 6.91 -5.80 -8.45
N ILE A 347 6.25 -6.95 -8.42
CA ILE A 347 5.06 -7.16 -7.57
C ILE A 347 5.53 -7.34 -6.13
N VAL A 348 4.96 -6.56 -5.22
CA VAL A 348 5.30 -6.47 -3.80
C VAL A 348 4.04 -6.62 -2.95
N LEU A 349 4.18 -6.70 -1.63
CA LEU A 349 3.05 -6.91 -0.71
C LEU A 349 2.30 -8.21 -1.01
N SER A 350 3.08 -9.24 -1.34
CA SER A 350 2.64 -10.60 -1.66
C SER A 350 3.08 -11.56 -0.54
N PRO A 351 2.66 -12.84 -0.52
CA PRO A 351 3.10 -13.80 0.48
C PRO A 351 4.63 -13.89 0.60
N GLU A 352 5.32 -13.72 -0.53
CA GLU A 352 6.77 -13.88 -0.65
C GLU A 352 7.53 -12.57 -0.44
N ILE A 353 6.92 -11.41 -0.71
CA ILE A 353 7.61 -10.12 -0.74
C ILE A 353 6.85 -9.11 0.13
N ALA A 354 7.46 -8.69 1.24
CA ALA A 354 6.95 -7.73 2.22
C ALA A 354 5.65 -8.12 2.97
N GLY A 355 4.88 -9.11 2.51
CA GLY A 355 3.69 -9.63 3.18
C GLY A 355 2.39 -9.03 2.65
N ILE A 356 1.31 -9.81 2.74
CA ILE A 356 -0.01 -9.48 2.17
C ILE A 356 -0.72 -8.40 2.98
N VAL A 357 -1.21 -7.38 2.30
CA VAL A 357 -1.95 -6.26 2.91
C VAL A 357 -3.34 -6.01 2.32
N SER A 358 -3.63 -6.63 1.18
CA SER A 358 -4.92 -6.59 0.49
C SER A 358 -5.13 -7.91 -0.23
N ASP A 359 -6.34 -8.13 -0.72
CA ASP A 359 -6.62 -9.09 -1.79
C ASP A 359 -5.86 -8.79 -3.10
N HIS A 360 -5.43 -7.54 -3.29
CA HIS A 360 -4.45 -7.09 -4.29
C HIS A 360 -3.01 -7.05 -3.75
N TYR A 361 -2.06 -7.26 -4.65
CA TYR A 361 -0.63 -7.03 -4.43
C TYR A 361 -0.23 -5.69 -5.06
N GLY A 362 0.81 -5.07 -4.52
CA GLY A 362 1.32 -3.81 -5.03
C GLY A 362 2.21 -4.00 -6.25
N VAL A 363 2.27 -2.99 -7.12
CA VAL A 363 3.31 -2.90 -8.16
C VAL A 363 4.25 -1.76 -7.80
N LEU A 364 5.53 -2.07 -7.64
CA LEU A 364 6.59 -1.11 -7.37
C LEU A 364 7.49 -0.98 -8.60
N THR A 365 7.61 0.23 -9.13
CA THR A 365 8.45 0.53 -10.30
C THR A 365 9.55 1.51 -9.94
N LYS A 366 10.79 1.23 -10.37
CA LYS A 366 11.89 2.20 -10.37
C LYS A 366 12.09 2.77 -11.77
N ILE A 367 12.12 4.10 -11.86
CA ILE A 367 12.49 4.84 -13.07
C ILE A 367 13.75 5.66 -12.83
N GLN A 368 14.42 6.06 -13.91
CA GLN A 368 15.62 6.89 -13.87
C GLN A 368 15.54 8.02 -14.89
N LEU A 369 15.91 9.23 -14.45
CA LEU A 369 16.22 10.37 -15.32
C LEU A 369 17.52 10.08 -16.07
N ILE A 370 17.46 10.08 -17.40
CA ILE A 370 18.59 9.87 -18.29
C ILE A 370 19.47 11.14 -18.26
N PRO A 371 20.75 11.04 -17.86
CA PRO A 371 21.65 12.19 -17.91
C PRO A 371 21.79 12.70 -19.35
N PRO A 372 21.86 14.02 -19.57
CA PRO A 372 22.11 14.56 -20.90
C PRO A 372 23.43 14.00 -21.46
N THR A 373 23.42 13.56 -22.71
CA THR A 373 24.63 13.13 -23.42
C THR A 373 25.59 14.31 -23.50
N ARG A 374 26.76 14.20 -22.87
CA ARG A 374 27.84 15.18 -23.08
C ARG A 374 28.34 15.02 -24.51
N ASN A 375 27.96 15.95 -25.40
CA ASN A 375 28.67 16.12 -26.65
C ASN A 375 30.10 16.56 -26.31
N VAL A 376 31.03 15.62 -26.37
CA VAL A 376 32.46 15.94 -26.36
C VAL A 376 32.74 16.61 -27.70
N LEU A 377 32.68 17.94 -27.72
CA LEU A 377 33.24 18.73 -28.80
C LEU A 377 34.73 18.41 -28.85
N HIS A 378 35.13 17.55 -29.78
CA HIS A 378 36.53 17.49 -30.20
C HIS A 378 36.83 18.82 -30.90
N SER A 379 37.45 19.74 -30.16
CA SER A 379 38.14 20.87 -30.77
C SER A 379 39.19 20.32 -31.72
N ARG A 380 39.02 20.62 -33.01
CA ARG A 380 40.01 20.32 -34.05
C ARG A 380 41.23 21.23 -33.91
#